data_AF-A0A2M8HFH4-F1
#
_entry.id   AF-A0A2M8HFH4-F1
#
_cell.length_a   1.000
_cell.length_b   1.000
_cell.length_c   1.000
_cell.angle_alpha   90.00
_cell.angle_beta   90.00
_cell.angle_gamma   90.00
#
_symmetry.space_group_name_H-M   'P 1'
#
loop_
_entity.id
_entity.type
_entity.pdbx_description
1 polymer ?
#
loop_
_entity_poly.entity_id
_entity_poly.type
_entity_poly.pdbx_seq_one_letter_code
_entity_poly.pdbx_strand_id
1 'polypeptide(L)'
;QEIILTTHSPYIVSDCKKEQVYIFQKEANGLVKLPVNPKINTFGTSIGILSDVVFGKEDTISELSKKKIQEISSMSMESLDDIQKAKEASRVLGESVEKVLLFKEIITRENELIK
;
A
#
# COMPACT_ATOMS: atom_id res chain seq x y z
N GLN A 1 8.79 -29.06 21.80
CA GLN A 1 7.69 -29.22 20.84
C GLN A 1 7.91 -28.22 19.71
N GLU A 2 7.74 -28.64 18.46
CA GLU A 2 7.81 -27.75 17.29
C GLU A 2 6.38 -27.44 16.82
N ILE A 3 6.14 -26.22 16.33
CA ILE A 3 4.84 -25.75 15.87
C ILE A 3 5.00 -25.21 14.45
N ILE A 4 4.14 -25.64 13.54
CA ILE A 4 4.04 -25.12 12.17
C ILE A 4 2.73 -24.34 12.08
N LEU A 5 2.81 -23.10 11.60
CA LEU A 5 1.67 -22.21 11.42
C LEU A 5 1.62 -21.72 9.97
N THR A 6 0.44 -21.80 9.36
CA THR A 6 0.16 -21.19 8.06
C THR A 6 -0.70 -19.95 8.26
N THR A 7 -0.35 -18.85 7.59
CA THR A 7 -1.02 -17.57 7.81
C THR A 7 -0.91 -16.65 6.60
N HIS A 8 -1.95 -15.85 6.37
CA HIS A 8 -1.93 -14.68 5.50
C HIS A 8 -1.84 -13.37 6.31
N SER A 9 -1.60 -13.46 7.63
CA SER A 9 -1.47 -12.31 8.51
C SER A 9 -0.02 -11.83 8.55
N PRO A 10 0.28 -10.62 8.05
CA PRO A 10 1.62 -10.03 8.14
C PRO A 10 2.06 -9.79 9.59
N TYR A 11 1.12 -9.68 10.54
CA TYR A 11 1.42 -9.47 11.97
C TYR A 11 2.13 -10.67 12.61
N ILE A 12 1.76 -11.88 12.21
CA ILE A 12 2.44 -13.07 12.70
C ILE A 12 3.85 -13.16 12.09
N VAL A 13 3.96 -12.79 10.80
CA VAL A 13 5.24 -12.77 10.11
C VAL A 13 6.18 -11.72 10.71
N SER A 14 5.67 -10.57 11.16
CA SER A 14 6.47 -9.52 11.81
C SER A 14 7.07 -9.95 13.14
N ASP A 15 6.52 -10.98 13.79
CA ASP A 15 7.03 -11.50 15.05
C ASP A 15 7.97 -12.70 14.86
N CYS A 16 8.20 -13.13 13.62
CA CYS A 16 9.05 -14.26 13.28
C CYS A 16 10.36 -13.81 12.64
N LYS A 17 11.46 -14.55 12.87
CA LYS A 17 12.72 -14.36 12.13
C LYS A 17 12.61 -14.95 10.72
N LYS A 18 13.28 -14.35 9.73
CA LYS A 18 13.10 -14.70 8.31
C LYS A 18 13.45 -16.16 8.01
N GLU A 19 14.38 -16.73 8.77
CA GLU A 19 14.83 -18.12 8.64
C GLU A 19 13.70 -19.12 8.97
N GLN A 20 12.70 -18.69 9.74
CA GLN A 20 11.55 -19.50 10.14
C GLN A 20 10.28 -19.19 9.30
N VAL A 21 10.39 -18.31 8.30
CA VAL A 21 9.28 -17.92 7.43
C VAL A 21 9.51 -18.51 6.04
N TYR A 22 8.52 -19.22 5.51
CA TYR A 22 8.55 -19.82 4.18
C TYR A 22 7.37 -19.35 3.35
N ILE A 23 7.65 -18.81 2.17
CA ILE A 23 6.65 -18.28 1.22
C ILE A 23 6.30 -19.37 0.22
N PHE A 24 5.01 -19.69 0.13
CA PHE A 24 4.46 -20.63 -0.83
C PHE A 24 3.74 -19.86 -1.94
N GLN A 25 4.12 -20.09 -3.19
CA GLN A 25 3.50 -19.46 -4.35
C GLN A 25 3.01 -20.52 -5.33
N LYS A 26 1.75 -20.38 -5.77
CA LYS A 26 1.17 -21.21 -6.82
C LYS A 26 1.55 -20.68 -8.21
N GLU A 27 1.97 -21.57 -9.08
CA GLU A 27 2.24 -21.29 -10.49
C GLU A 27 0.97 -21.35 -11.34
N ALA A 28 1.04 -20.78 -12.56
CA ALA A 28 -0.07 -20.80 -13.52
C ALA A 28 -0.49 -22.22 -13.92
N ASN A 29 0.43 -23.19 -13.89
CA ASN A 29 0.16 -24.61 -14.17
C ASN A 29 -0.57 -25.34 -13.03
N GLY A 30 -0.85 -24.65 -11.91
CA GLY A 30 -1.54 -25.22 -10.75
C GLY A 30 -0.62 -25.82 -9.68
N LEU A 31 0.68 -25.95 -9.94
CA LEU A 31 1.68 -26.48 -9.00
C LEU A 31 2.21 -25.41 -8.04
N VAL A 32 2.81 -25.83 -6.94
CA VAL A 32 3.42 -24.93 -5.95
C VAL A 32 4.93 -24.87 -6.20
N LYS A 33 5.49 -23.66 -6.28
CA LYS A 33 6.95 -23.46 -6.36
C LYS A 33 7.64 -23.96 -5.11
N LEU A 34 8.94 -24.26 -5.23
CA LEU A 34 9.77 -24.53 -4.06
C LEU A 34 9.65 -23.35 -3.07
N PRO A 35 9.30 -23.60 -1.80
CA PRO A 35 9.15 -22.52 -0.83
C PRO A 35 10.48 -21.80 -0.62
N VAL A 36 10.41 -20.47 -0.52
CA VAL A 36 11.59 -19.63 -0.31
C VAL A 36 11.42 -18.80 0.95
N ASN A 37 12.53 -18.50 1.62
CA ASN A 37 12.52 -17.51 2.70
C ASN A 37 12.35 -16.09 2.12
N PRO A 38 11.77 -15.14 2.89
CA PRO A 38 11.72 -13.73 2.50
C PRO A 38 13.12 -13.16 2.23
N LYS A 39 13.24 -12.29 1.23
CA LYS A 39 14.50 -11.61 0.89
C LYS A 39 14.93 -10.57 1.93
N ILE A 40 13.99 -10.13 2.77
CA ILE A 40 14.18 -9.13 3.81
C ILE A 40 14.16 -9.77 5.21
N ASN A 41 14.64 -9.05 6.21
CA ASN A 41 14.36 -9.42 7.60
C ASN A 41 12.86 -9.21 7.88
N THR A 42 12.25 -10.17 8.56
CA THR A 42 10.81 -10.13 8.88
C THR A 42 10.53 -9.57 10.26
N PHE A 43 11.35 -9.94 11.25
CA PHE A 43 11.16 -9.54 12.63
C PHE A 43 11.21 -8.02 12.81
N GLY A 44 10.12 -7.42 13.28
CA GLY A 44 9.98 -5.97 13.48
C GLY A 44 9.79 -5.14 12.21
N THR A 45 9.68 -5.76 11.03
CA THR A 45 9.43 -5.04 9.78
C THR A 45 7.99 -4.54 9.72
N SER A 46 7.78 -3.37 9.11
CA SER A 46 6.44 -2.78 8.99
C SER A 46 5.48 -3.70 8.23
N ILE A 47 4.21 -3.68 8.65
CA ILE A 47 3.16 -4.51 8.07
C ILE A 47 2.96 -4.23 6.58
N GLY A 48 3.09 -2.97 6.16
CA GLY A 48 3.00 -2.58 4.75
C GLY A 48 4.10 -3.26 3.91
N ILE A 49 5.36 -3.17 4.34
CA ILE A 49 6.49 -3.79 3.63
C ILE A 49 6.38 -5.31 3.63
N LEU A 50 5.96 -5.93 4.74
CA LEU A 50 5.72 -7.37 4.78
C LEU A 50 4.59 -7.78 3.84
N SER A 51 3.52 -6.98 3.78
CA SER A 51 2.39 -7.27 2.90
C SER A 51 2.79 -7.24 1.44
N ASP A 52 3.63 -6.28 1.07
CA ASP A 52 4.21 -6.19 -0.26
C ASP A 52 5.13 -7.39 -0.55
N VAL A 53 6.19 -7.58 0.25
CA VAL A 53 7.23 -8.57 -0.04
C VAL A 53 6.74 -10.02 0.07
N VAL A 54 5.83 -10.30 1.00
CA VAL A 54 5.37 -11.68 1.28
C VAL A 54 4.12 -12.02 0.47
N PHE A 55 3.20 -11.07 0.30
CA PHE A 55 1.90 -11.32 -0.34
C PHE A 55 1.75 -10.66 -1.72
N GLY A 56 2.75 -9.93 -2.20
CA GLY A 56 2.71 -9.22 -3.49
C GLY A 56 1.66 -8.11 -3.52
N LYS A 57 1.38 -7.49 -2.37
CA LYS A 57 0.45 -6.37 -2.25
C LYS A 57 1.22 -5.07 -2.20
N GLU A 58 1.56 -4.54 -3.37
CA GLU A 58 2.31 -3.29 -3.52
C GLU A 58 1.56 -2.08 -2.91
N ASP A 59 0.23 -2.15 -2.86
CA ASP A 59 -0.61 -1.02 -2.47
C ASP A 59 -1.33 -1.22 -1.16
N THR A 60 -1.50 -0.11 -0.43
CA THR A 60 -2.21 -0.13 0.86
C THR A 60 -3.72 0.01 0.71
N ILE A 61 -4.19 0.30 -0.50
CA ILE A 61 -5.59 0.53 -0.85
C ILE A 61 -6.02 -0.28 -2.08
N SER A 62 -7.33 -0.42 -2.26
CA SER A 62 -7.89 -1.14 -3.41
C SER A 62 -7.67 -0.41 -4.74
N GLU A 63 -7.64 -1.16 -5.85
CA GLU A 63 -7.58 -0.61 -7.22
C GLU A 63 -8.68 0.41 -7.52
N LEU A 64 -9.89 0.21 -6.99
CA LEU A 64 -10.98 1.18 -7.17
C LEU A 64 -10.65 2.51 -6.48
N SER A 65 -10.12 2.45 -5.27
CA SER A 65 -9.69 3.63 -4.51
C SER A 65 -8.54 4.36 -5.20
N LYS A 66 -7.58 3.61 -5.77
CA LYS A 66 -6.47 4.18 -6.55
C LYS A 66 -6.95 4.91 -7.78
N LYS A 67 -7.87 4.34 -8.54
CA LYS A 67 -8.50 5.01 -9.69
C LYS A 67 -9.13 6.32 -9.26
N LYS A 68 -9.80 6.33 -8.10
CA LYS A 68 -10.39 7.57 -7.57
C LYS A 68 -9.33 8.63 -7.24
N ILE A 69 -8.20 8.22 -6.66
CA ILE A 69 -7.07 9.12 -6.41
C ILE A 69 -6.51 9.69 -7.73
N GLN A 70 -6.32 8.84 -8.74
CA GLN A 70 -5.84 9.26 -10.06
C GLN A 70 -6.80 10.22 -10.75
N GLU A 71 -8.12 9.98 -10.66
CA GLU A 71 -9.15 10.90 -11.15
C GLU A 71 -9.00 12.29 -10.51
N ILE A 72 -8.81 12.35 -9.18
CA ILE A 72 -8.69 13.62 -8.45
C ILE A 72 -7.37 14.32 -8.76
N SER A 73 -6.25 13.59 -8.81
CA SER A 73 -4.93 14.13 -9.17
C SER A 73 -4.91 14.68 -10.61
N SER A 74 -5.76 14.15 -11.49
CA SER A 74 -5.90 14.62 -12.89
C SER A 74 -6.87 15.80 -13.06
N MET A 75 -7.52 16.28 -12.00
CA MET A 75 -8.38 17.47 -12.08
C MET A 75 -7.54 18.74 -12.33
N SER A 76 -8.16 19.78 -12.89
CA SER A 76 -7.55 21.12 -12.96
C SER A 76 -7.14 21.57 -11.56
N MET A 77 -6.01 22.27 -11.45
CA MET A 77 -5.48 22.86 -10.21
C MET A 77 -4.93 24.28 -10.49
N GLU A 78 -5.55 25.00 -11.43
CA GLU A 78 -5.08 26.32 -11.89
C GLU A 78 -5.70 27.49 -11.11
N SER A 79 -6.75 27.24 -10.32
CA SER A 79 -7.44 28.25 -9.53
C SER A 79 -7.73 27.75 -8.11
N LEU A 80 -7.96 28.69 -7.17
CA LEU A 80 -8.34 28.33 -5.80
C LEU A 80 -9.68 27.58 -5.72
N ASP A 81 -10.60 27.84 -6.66
CA ASP A 81 -11.86 27.09 -6.77
C ASP A 81 -11.63 25.64 -7.21
N ASP A 82 -10.70 25.43 -8.14
CA ASP A 82 -10.30 24.08 -8.59
C ASP A 82 -9.64 23.29 -7.46
N ILE A 83 -8.74 23.92 -6.70
CA ILE A 83 -8.14 23.35 -5.49
C ILE A 83 -9.24 22.94 -4.50
N GLN A 84 -10.23 23.80 -4.27
CA GLN A 84 -11.32 23.50 -3.34
C GLN A 84 -12.15 22.30 -3.83
N LYS A 85 -12.47 22.23 -5.13
CA LYS A 85 -13.16 21.07 -5.72
C LYS A 85 -12.37 19.77 -5.54
N ALA A 86 -11.05 19.81 -5.72
CA ALA A 86 -10.19 18.65 -5.50
C ALA A 86 -10.19 18.21 -4.03
N LYS A 87 -10.10 19.15 -3.09
CA LYS A 87 -10.21 18.88 -1.65
C LYS A 87 -11.55 18.24 -1.31
N GLU A 88 -12.67 18.77 -1.83
CA GLU A 88 -14.00 18.19 -1.61
C GLU A 88 -14.12 16.77 -2.21
N ALA A 89 -13.64 16.57 -3.44
CA ALA A 89 -13.66 15.27 -4.09
C ALA A 89 -12.86 14.21 -3.32
N SER A 90 -11.78 14.61 -2.64
CA SER A 90 -10.94 13.73 -1.83
C SER A 90 -11.57 13.28 -0.50
N ARG A 91 -12.67 13.92 -0.05
CA ARG A 91 -13.33 13.57 1.24
C ARG A 91 -13.93 12.17 1.26
N VAL A 92 -14.22 11.60 0.09
CA VAL A 92 -14.72 10.21 -0.03
C VAL A 92 -13.65 9.18 0.30
N LEU A 93 -12.36 9.56 0.27
CA LEU A 93 -11.24 8.66 0.51
C LEU A 93 -10.96 8.51 2.02
N GLY A 94 -10.75 7.27 2.47
CA GLY A 94 -10.25 6.97 3.81
C GLY A 94 -8.77 7.31 4.00
N GLU A 95 -8.32 7.34 5.25
CA GLU A 95 -6.91 7.61 5.59
C GLU A 95 -5.99 6.52 5.04
N SER A 96 -4.97 6.95 4.28
CA SER A 96 -4.01 6.09 3.58
C SER A 96 -2.78 6.89 3.20
N VAL A 97 -1.67 6.20 2.89
CA VAL A 97 -0.43 6.86 2.44
C VAL A 97 -0.68 7.63 1.15
N GLU A 98 -1.46 7.06 0.24
CA GLU A 98 -1.80 7.59 -1.07
C GLU A 98 -2.66 8.86 -0.95
N LYS A 99 -3.63 8.89 -0.01
CA LYS A 99 -4.39 10.10 0.28
C LYS A 99 -3.50 11.21 0.83
N VAL A 100 -2.57 10.90 1.73
CA VAL A 100 -1.62 11.89 2.27
C VAL A 100 -0.77 12.49 1.15
N LEU A 101 -0.29 11.66 0.21
CA LEU A 101 0.45 12.13 -0.96
C LEU A 101 -0.39 13.03 -1.87
N LEU A 102 -1.65 12.65 -2.14
CA LEU A 102 -2.59 13.47 -2.92
C LEU A 102 -2.80 14.85 -2.27
N PHE A 103 -3.05 14.89 -0.95
CA PHE A 103 -3.22 16.15 -0.23
C PHE A 103 -1.96 17.01 -0.25
N LYS A 104 -0.78 16.40 -0.12
CA LYS A 104 0.50 17.11 -0.23
C LYS A 104 0.62 17.80 -1.60
N GLU A 105 0.24 17.12 -2.69
CA GLU A 105 0.24 17.69 -4.04
C GLU A 105 -0.72 18.88 -4.15
N ILE A 106 -1.97 18.71 -3.71
CA ILE A 106 -3.00 19.76 -3.73
C ILE A 106 -2.54 21.01 -2.94
N ILE A 107 -2.01 20.81 -1.73
CA ILE A 107 -1.53 21.91 -0.87
C ILE A 107 -0.32 22.60 -1.51
N THR A 108 0.55 21.86 -2.19
CA THR A 108 1.70 22.45 -2.88
C THR A 108 1.23 23.40 -3.99
N ARG A 109 0.26 22.98 -4.80
CA ARG A 109 -0.33 23.83 -5.85
C ARG A 109 -1.08 25.04 -5.30
N GLU A 110 -1.84 24.86 -4.22
CA GLU A 110 -2.50 25.98 -3.54
C GLU A 110 -1.51 27.07 -3.10
N ASN A 111 -0.40 26.65 -2.49
CA ASN A 111 0.65 27.58 -2.06
C ASN A 111 1.34 28.30 -3.23
N GLU A 112 1.42 27.68 -4.41
CA GLU A 112 1.95 28.31 -5.62
C GLU A 112 1.00 29.37 -6.17
N LEU A 113 -0.32 29.19 -6.04
CA LEU A 113 -1.34 30.14 -6.50
C LEU A 113 -1.53 31.35 -5.56
N ILE A 114 -1.21 31.21 -4.28
CA ILE A 114 -1.32 32.28 -3.28
C ILE A 114 -0.10 33.22 -3.31
N LYS A 115 1.02 32.77 -3.86
CA LYS A 115 2.25 33.57 -4.01
C LYS A 115 2.18 34.50 -5.22
#